data_AF-A0A2V8M3D5-F1
#
_entry.id   AF-A0A2V8M3D5-F1
#
_cell.length_a   1.000
_cell.length_b   1.000
_cell.length_c   1.000
_cell.angle_alpha   90.00
_cell.angle_beta   90.00
_cell.angle_gamma   90.00
#
_symmetry.space_group_name_H-M   'P 1'
#
loop_
_entity.id
_entity.type
_entity.pdbx_description
1 polymer ?
#
loop_
_entity_poly.entity_id
_entity_poly.type
_entity_poly.pdbx_seq_one_letter_code
_entity_poly.pdbx_strand_id
1 'polypeptide(L)'
;MRSMRILITNNTLDFRGGSELYVRDLAIALLKRGHLPIAYSTKLGEIAQEIRAATVPVIDNLDALAAPPDVIHGHHHLDTMTALLRFPRVPAVYFCHGWLPWEETPPQFPRILRYVAVDYLCRDRLLFEHGIPEDRIRVLLNFADLERFKPRSPLPASPQRALIFSNYATEDTQIPAVRDACARHGITTEVVGLGAGNACARPEEILGRYDLVFAKGRAALESLAVGVAVILCDEKGVGPMVTSGELDQLRPLNFGLRTLREPLDVDAVERQIARYDAEDATKVSRLVRANAGTDAVVDQIVSLYGEIIAENTRRRESNLDEEARSSAAYLRWLAPTLKDHRQHTQQLVDWALERHSAVELLATQLAERHEKVLALVEHVAERQRAVDSLGTQLRDSETKLKVLADHVSERERAVDSLANELAQSQNKVMALTTQPREAELGEKRNMLSRQLLKLYGKLK
;
A
#
# COMPACT_ATOMS: atom_id res chain seq x y z
N MET A 1 25.54 31.95 30.97
CA MET A 1 26.47 30.96 30.39
C MET A 1 27.25 31.60 29.25
N ARG A 2 28.46 31.13 28.94
CA ARG A 2 29.21 31.58 27.75
C ARG A 2 28.52 31.05 26.49
N SER A 3 28.40 31.88 25.45
CA SER A 3 27.90 31.42 24.15
C SER A 3 28.85 30.36 23.54
N MET A 4 28.29 29.37 22.84
CA MET A 4 29.02 28.22 22.29
C MET A 4 28.66 28.05 20.80
N ARG A 5 29.66 27.74 19.98
CA ARG A 5 29.50 27.26 18.60
C ARG A 5 29.24 25.76 18.61
N ILE A 6 28.05 25.35 18.19
CA ILE A 6 27.59 23.97 18.32
C ILE A 6 27.34 23.42 16.91
N LEU A 7 28.14 22.45 16.48
CA LEU A 7 27.92 21.77 15.22
C LEU A 7 27.01 20.56 15.44
N ILE A 8 25.82 20.56 14.85
CA ILE A 8 24.83 19.50 14.98
C ILE A 8 24.83 18.69 13.69
N THR A 9 25.17 17.41 13.77
CA THR A 9 25.23 16.54 12.59
C THR A 9 23.98 15.67 12.47
N ASN A 10 23.56 15.38 11.24
CA ASN A 10 22.51 14.40 10.95
C ASN A 10 22.75 13.67 9.62
N ASN A 11 22.24 12.45 9.47
CA ASN A 11 22.36 11.66 8.25
C ASN A 11 21.78 12.38 7.03
N THR A 12 20.59 12.97 7.19
CA THR A 12 19.98 13.86 6.20
C THR A 12 19.37 15.07 6.89
N LEU A 13 19.12 16.15 6.16
CA LEU A 13 18.20 17.23 6.51
C LEU A 13 17.23 17.45 5.34
N ASP A 14 16.85 16.35 4.70
CA ASP A 14 16.14 16.34 3.43
C ASP A 14 14.62 16.28 3.61
N PHE A 15 14.13 15.29 4.36
CA PHE A 15 12.71 15.05 4.57
C PHE A 15 12.34 15.05 6.07
N ARG A 16 11.04 15.02 6.37
CA ARG A 16 10.49 15.07 7.73
C ARG A 16 10.62 13.74 8.46
N GLY A 17 11.84 13.43 8.90
CA GLY A 17 12.15 12.33 9.82
C GLY A 17 12.16 12.77 11.29
N GLY A 18 12.17 11.81 12.20
CA GLY A 18 12.18 12.08 13.65
C GLY A 18 13.44 12.82 14.11
N SER A 19 14.61 12.36 13.65
CA SER A 19 15.90 12.99 13.93
C SER A 19 16.06 14.36 13.29
N GLU A 20 15.55 14.54 12.08
CA GLU A 20 15.60 15.79 11.32
C GLU A 20 14.81 16.88 12.04
N LEU A 21 13.59 16.55 12.48
CA LEU A 21 12.76 17.45 13.28
C LEU A 21 13.38 17.73 14.66
N TYR A 22 14.03 16.74 15.27
CA TYR A 22 14.77 16.94 16.52
C TYR A 22 15.91 17.95 16.34
N VAL A 23 16.73 17.80 15.29
CA VAL A 23 17.82 18.74 14.96
C VAL A 23 17.29 20.15 14.74
N ARG A 24 16.18 20.28 14.00
CA ARG A 24 15.53 21.58 13.78
C ARG A 24 15.14 22.24 15.10
N ASP A 25 14.38 21.54 15.94
CA ASP A 25 13.88 22.11 17.20
C ASP A 25 15.02 22.45 18.16
N LEU A 26 16.02 21.56 18.26
CA LEU A 26 17.21 21.79 19.08
C LEU A 26 17.98 23.01 18.59
N ALA A 27 18.22 23.14 17.29
CA ALA A 27 18.94 24.26 16.72
C ALA A 27 18.23 25.60 17.01
N ILE A 28 16.91 25.66 16.82
CA ILE A 28 16.12 26.85 17.13
C ILE A 28 16.16 27.17 18.63
N ALA A 29 16.02 26.16 19.48
CA ALA A 29 16.05 26.33 20.93
C ALA A 29 17.42 26.80 21.46
N LEU A 30 18.52 26.33 20.85
CA LEU A 30 19.88 26.79 21.15
C LEU A 30 20.11 28.22 20.69
N LEU A 31 19.60 28.60 19.51
CA LEU A 31 19.68 29.97 19.01
C LEU A 31 18.93 30.94 19.95
N LYS A 32 17.72 30.59 20.39
CA LYS A 32 16.93 31.37 21.37
C LYS A 32 17.68 31.59 22.69
N ARG A 33 18.55 30.65 23.08
CA ARG A 33 19.41 30.73 24.29
C ARG A 33 20.71 31.53 24.08
N GLY A 34 20.92 32.11 22.90
CA GLY A 34 22.10 32.90 22.59
C GLY A 34 23.35 32.08 22.24
N HIS A 35 23.19 30.80 21.93
CA HIS A 35 24.26 29.98 21.36
C HIS A 35 24.32 30.13 19.83
N LEU A 36 25.36 29.59 19.22
CA LEU A 36 25.64 29.66 17.79
C LEU A 36 25.54 28.25 17.18
N PRO A 37 24.33 27.70 16.97
CA PRO A 37 24.16 26.41 16.34
C PRO A 37 24.50 26.48 14.85
N ILE A 38 25.04 25.39 14.31
CA ILE A 38 25.24 25.14 12.88
C ILE A 38 24.72 23.73 12.61
N ALA A 39 23.83 23.57 11.64
CA ALA A 39 23.37 22.25 11.22
C ALA A 39 24.21 21.75 10.05
N TYR A 40 24.60 20.47 10.09
CA TYR A 40 25.39 19.82 9.06
C TYR A 40 24.78 18.49 8.66
N SER A 41 24.71 18.25 7.36
CA SER A 41 24.39 16.96 6.78
C SER A 41 24.88 16.88 5.34
N THR A 42 25.31 15.70 4.91
CA THR A 42 25.68 15.42 3.52
C THR A 42 24.51 15.49 2.53
N LYS A 43 23.26 15.45 2.99
CA LYS A 43 22.06 15.57 2.15
C LYS A 43 21.10 16.62 2.71
N LEU A 44 20.87 17.70 1.97
CA LEU A 44 20.01 18.81 2.37
C LEU A 44 18.71 18.84 1.55
N GLY A 45 17.62 19.29 2.19
CA GLY A 45 16.32 19.48 1.55
C GLY A 45 15.37 20.33 2.38
N GLU A 46 14.12 19.90 2.55
CA GLU A 46 13.04 20.67 3.18
C GLU A 46 13.40 21.11 4.61
N ILE A 47 13.92 20.20 5.43
CA ILE A 47 14.27 20.53 6.83
C ILE A 47 15.47 21.48 6.90
N ALA A 48 16.46 21.33 6.02
CA ALA A 48 17.56 22.29 5.92
C ALA A 48 17.06 23.71 5.61
N GLN A 49 16.03 23.83 4.75
CA GLN A 49 15.42 25.13 4.44
C GLN A 49 14.70 25.72 5.65
N GLU A 50 13.97 24.92 6.42
CA GLU A 50 13.32 25.38 7.67
C GLU A 50 14.33 25.90 8.70
N ILE A 51 15.41 25.15 8.92
CA ILE A 51 16.47 25.52 9.86
C ILE A 51 17.12 26.85 9.42
N ARG A 52 17.38 26.99 8.12
CA ARG A 52 17.93 28.23 7.54
C ARG A 52 16.95 29.41 7.64
N ALA A 53 15.65 29.17 7.43
CA ALA A 53 14.62 30.19 7.60
C ALA A 53 14.53 30.70 9.04
N ALA A 54 14.85 29.84 10.03
CA ALA A 54 15.03 30.22 11.41
C ALA A 54 16.38 30.90 11.72
N THR A 55 17.13 31.30 10.68
CA THR A 55 18.43 32.00 10.74
C THR A 55 19.60 31.18 11.29
N VAL A 56 19.45 29.86 11.38
CA VAL A 56 20.55 28.95 11.73
C VAL A 56 21.33 28.58 10.46
N PRO A 57 22.67 28.74 10.43
CA PRO A 57 23.49 28.28 9.32
C PRO A 57 23.33 26.77 9.07
N VAL A 58 23.16 26.38 7.81
CA VAL A 58 23.09 24.98 7.37
C VAL A 58 24.12 24.76 6.27
N ILE A 59 24.97 23.75 6.44
CA ILE A 59 26.08 23.42 5.56
C ILE A 59 26.08 21.93 5.20
N ASP A 60 26.57 21.61 4.00
CA ASP A 60 26.83 20.26 3.48
C ASP A 60 28.33 19.98 3.31
N ASN A 61 29.15 21.02 3.39
CA ASN A 61 30.60 20.95 3.38
C ASN A 61 31.17 21.61 4.63
N LEU A 62 31.89 20.83 5.45
CA LEU A 62 32.51 21.32 6.68
C LEU A 62 33.64 22.34 6.43
N ASP A 63 34.22 22.39 5.23
CA ASP A 63 35.20 23.41 4.88
C ASP A 63 34.62 24.82 4.78
N ALA A 64 33.29 24.95 4.69
CA ALA A 64 32.62 26.25 4.77
C ALA A 64 32.73 26.89 6.17
N LEU A 65 33.08 26.12 7.21
CA LEU A 65 33.15 26.62 8.57
C LEU A 65 34.52 27.27 8.85
N ALA A 66 34.54 28.60 8.91
CA ALA A 66 35.77 29.39 9.10
C ALA A 66 36.43 29.24 10.48
N ALA A 67 35.66 28.86 11.50
CA ALA A 67 36.15 28.65 12.86
C ALA A 67 35.64 27.32 13.41
N PRO A 68 36.45 26.57 14.18
CA PRO A 68 36.01 25.30 14.73
C PRO A 68 34.84 25.49 15.71
N PRO A 69 33.91 24.52 15.77
CA PRO A 69 32.89 24.51 16.81
C PRO A 69 33.54 24.29 18.17
N ASP A 70 32.86 24.71 19.24
CA ASP A 70 33.26 24.42 20.61
C ASP A 70 32.87 22.98 21.01
N VAL A 71 31.81 22.44 20.39
CA VAL A 71 31.31 21.08 20.60
C VAL A 71 30.60 20.54 19.37
N ILE A 72 30.70 19.23 19.15
CA ILE A 72 29.92 18.49 18.15
C ILE A 72 28.78 17.74 18.85
N HIS A 73 27.56 17.93 18.37
CA HIS A 73 26.39 17.13 18.71
C HIS A 73 26.12 16.16 17.56
N GLY A 74 26.50 14.89 17.73
CA GLY A 74 26.33 13.85 16.72
C GLY A 74 25.02 13.09 16.86
N HIS A 75 24.37 12.72 15.75
CA HIS A 75 23.20 11.81 15.72
C HIS A 75 23.52 10.50 14.98
N HIS A 76 24.02 10.65 13.76
CA HIS A 76 24.31 9.52 12.87
C HIS A 76 25.80 9.43 12.61
N HIS A 77 26.32 8.20 12.52
CA HIS A 77 27.75 7.98 12.66
C HIS A 77 28.59 8.54 11.49
N LEU A 78 28.09 8.52 10.24
CA LEU A 78 28.84 9.01 9.07
C LEU A 78 29.17 10.50 9.20
N ASP A 79 28.16 11.34 9.35
CA ASP A 79 28.32 12.79 9.47
C ASP A 79 29.03 13.17 10.79
N THR A 80 28.77 12.44 11.88
CA THR A 80 29.47 12.64 13.15
C THR A 80 30.97 12.34 13.04
N MET A 81 31.34 11.21 12.45
CA MET A 81 32.74 10.84 12.26
C MET A 81 33.44 11.79 11.29
N THR A 82 32.76 12.22 10.23
CA THR A 82 33.29 13.22 9.29
C THR A 82 33.58 14.54 10.02
N ALA A 83 32.66 15.00 10.88
CA ALA A 83 32.86 16.19 11.70
C ALA A 83 34.01 16.05 12.71
N LEU A 84 34.09 14.91 13.40
CA LEU A 84 35.15 14.61 14.34
C LEU A 84 36.52 14.63 13.67
N LEU A 85 36.66 14.03 12.49
CA LEU A 85 37.93 13.98 11.76
C LEU A 85 38.32 15.34 11.15
N ARG A 86 37.33 16.17 10.77
CA ARG A 86 37.57 17.50 10.23
C ARG A 86 37.99 18.53 11.28
N PHE A 87 37.47 18.42 12.50
CA PHE A 87 37.74 19.36 13.59
C PHE A 87 38.52 18.67 14.73
N PRO A 88 39.85 18.57 14.60
CA PRO A 88 40.67 17.98 15.65
C PRO A 88 40.53 18.75 16.96
N ARG A 89 40.60 18.03 18.08
CA ARG A 89 40.48 18.54 19.47
C ARG A 89 39.07 18.98 19.90
N VAL A 90 38.07 18.98 19.01
CA VAL A 90 36.69 19.30 19.40
C VAL A 90 36.03 18.07 20.04
N PRO A 91 35.49 18.17 21.27
CA PRO A 91 34.79 17.08 21.90
C PRO A 91 33.39 16.91 21.31
N ALA A 92 32.84 15.71 21.45
CA ALA A 92 31.51 15.39 20.96
C ALA A 92 30.65 14.72 22.02
N VAL A 93 29.34 14.94 21.88
CA VAL A 93 28.31 14.01 22.37
C VAL A 93 27.72 13.26 21.18
N TYR A 94 27.28 12.02 21.40
CA TYR A 94 26.58 11.23 20.39
C TYR A 94 25.19 10.85 20.89
N PHE A 95 24.15 11.24 20.17
CA PHE A 95 22.75 10.95 20.45
C PHE A 95 22.29 9.73 19.64
N CYS A 96 21.81 8.71 20.33
CA CYS A 96 21.19 7.53 19.75
C CYS A 96 19.67 7.69 19.82
N HIS A 97 19.03 7.80 18.65
CA HIS A 97 17.59 8.01 18.51
C HIS A 97 16.84 6.76 18.07
N GLY A 98 17.56 5.79 17.50
CA GLY A 98 16.97 4.61 16.88
C GLY A 98 17.55 3.29 17.39
N TRP A 99 16.69 2.26 17.38
CA TRP A 99 17.04 0.89 17.76
C TRP A 99 17.54 0.02 16.61
N LEU A 100 16.99 0.19 15.41
CA LEU A 100 17.23 -0.72 14.27
C LEU A 100 18.18 -0.17 13.20
N PRO A 101 18.06 1.10 12.74
CA PRO A 101 18.85 1.57 11.62
C PRO A 101 20.34 1.46 11.92
N TRP A 102 21.13 1.12 10.89
CA TRP A 102 22.57 0.99 11.03
C TRP A 102 23.23 2.37 11.12
N GLU A 103 22.60 3.40 10.54
CA GLU A 103 23.02 4.80 10.63
C GLU A 103 23.06 5.31 12.09
N GLU A 104 22.28 4.67 12.98
CA GLU A 104 22.19 4.93 14.43
C GLU A 104 23.26 4.17 15.24
N THR A 105 24.11 3.39 14.58
CA THR A 105 25.18 2.64 15.26
C THR A 105 26.16 3.62 15.90
N PRO A 106 26.35 3.57 17.23
CA PRO A 106 27.23 4.51 17.92
C PRO A 106 28.70 4.28 17.54
N PRO A 107 29.39 5.27 16.94
CA PRO A 107 30.81 5.13 16.69
C PRO A 107 31.56 5.21 18.03
N GLN A 108 32.56 4.34 18.21
CA GLN A 108 33.46 4.41 19.36
C GLN A 108 34.68 5.25 19.00
N PHE A 109 34.72 6.48 19.51
CA PHE A 109 35.80 7.42 19.22
C PHE A 109 36.24 8.16 20.49
N PRO A 110 37.56 8.40 20.71
CA PRO A 110 38.07 8.94 21.97
C PRO A 110 37.47 10.29 22.40
N ARG A 111 37.12 11.13 21.41
CA ARG A 111 36.52 12.46 21.65
C ARG A 111 35.00 12.46 21.81
N ILE A 112 34.31 11.34 21.60
CA ILE A 112 32.89 11.23 21.96
C ILE A 112 32.83 11.00 23.46
N LEU A 113 32.75 12.06 24.25
CA LEU A 113 32.90 11.94 25.69
C LEU A 113 31.65 11.39 26.37
N ARG A 114 30.47 11.60 25.77
CA ARG A 114 29.19 11.12 26.28
C ARG A 114 28.33 10.59 25.14
N TYR A 115 27.60 9.52 25.43
CA TYR A 115 26.57 8.95 24.59
C TYR A 115 25.22 9.22 25.24
N VAL A 116 24.27 9.73 24.49
CA VAL A 116 22.95 10.11 24.98
C VAL A 116 21.91 9.22 24.33
N ALA A 117 21.14 8.52 25.15
CA ALA A 117 19.99 7.76 24.72
C ALA A 117 18.71 8.57 24.95
N VAL A 118 17.79 8.53 23.97
CA VAL A 118 16.50 9.22 24.09
C VAL A 118 15.40 8.40 24.78
N ASP A 119 15.72 7.15 25.11
CA ASP A 119 14.89 6.24 25.91
C ASP A 119 15.74 5.09 26.47
N TYR A 120 15.11 4.20 27.24
CA TYR A 120 15.78 3.03 27.79
C TYR A 120 16.07 1.92 26.76
N LEU A 121 15.40 1.91 25.60
CA LEU A 121 15.72 0.97 24.52
C LEU A 121 17.07 1.32 23.88
N CYS A 122 17.28 2.59 23.54
CA CYS A 122 18.55 3.12 23.06
C CYS A 122 19.64 3.02 24.14
N ARG A 123 19.34 3.23 25.43
CA ARG A 123 20.31 3.01 26.52
C ARG A 123 20.84 1.59 26.50
N ASP A 124 19.94 0.62 26.42
CA ASP A 124 20.30 -0.80 26.41
C ASP A 124 21.07 -1.17 25.14
N ARG A 125 20.75 -0.57 23.99
CA ARG A 125 21.54 -0.71 22.75
C ARG A 125 22.99 -0.26 22.96
N LEU A 126 23.17 0.95 23.50
CA LEU A 126 24.49 1.51 23.77
C LEU A 126 25.29 0.60 24.73
N LEU A 127 24.66 0.16 25.81
CA LEU A 127 25.32 -0.60 26.87
C LEU A 127 25.62 -2.05 26.46
N PHE A 128 24.61 -2.78 25.97
CA PHE A 128 24.69 -4.23 25.80
C PHE A 128 25.11 -4.67 24.40
N GLU A 129 24.78 -3.92 23.35
CA GLU A 129 25.17 -4.28 21.96
C GLU A 129 26.49 -3.63 21.53
N HIS A 130 26.77 -2.44 22.07
CA HIS A 130 27.95 -1.66 21.68
C HIS A 130 28.98 -1.49 22.79
N GLY A 131 28.74 -2.04 23.99
CA GLY A 131 29.70 -2.06 25.09
C GLY A 131 30.14 -0.67 25.56
N ILE A 132 29.28 0.34 25.40
CA ILE A 132 29.58 1.70 25.88
C ILE A 132 29.51 1.71 27.41
N PRO A 133 30.56 2.18 28.12
CA PRO A 133 30.56 2.25 29.57
C PRO A 133 29.39 3.07 30.13
N GLU A 134 28.72 2.56 31.17
CA GLU A 134 27.51 3.18 31.73
C GLU A 134 27.76 4.61 32.23
N ASP A 135 28.94 4.89 32.78
CA ASP A 135 29.34 6.22 33.25
C ASP A 135 29.44 7.25 32.11
N ARG A 136 29.61 6.79 30.86
CA ARG A 136 29.58 7.61 29.63
C ARG A 136 28.20 7.72 29.01
N ILE A 137 27.20 6.98 29.48
CA ILE A 137 25.82 7.04 28.98
C ILE A 137 25.01 8.05 29.81
N ARG A 138 24.17 8.84 29.13
CA ARG A 138 23.14 9.68 29.73
C ARG A 138 21.80 9.37 29.05
N VAL A 139 20.71 9.40 29.81
CA VAL A 139 19.37 9.29 29.24
C VAL A 139 18.73 10.67 29.26
N LEU A 140 18.50 11.25 28.09
CA LEU A 140 17.80 12.51 27.93
C LEU A 140 16.60 12.27 27.01
N LEU A 141 15.42 12.17 27.60
CA LEU A 141 14.21 11.79 26.87
C LEU A 141 13.82 12.88 25.85
N ASN A 142 13.22 12.46 24.73
CA ASN A 142 12.69 13.38 23.72
C ASN A 142 11.72 14.41 24.32
N PHE A 143 11.67 15.61 23.76
CA PHE A 143 10.83 16.71 24.22
C PHE A 143 9.79 17.10 23.16
N ALA A 144 8.77 17.86 23.59
CA ALA A 144 7.82 18.53 22.72
C ALA A 144 7.99 20.04 22.80
N ASP A 145 7.92 20.71 21.65
CA ASP A 145 7.84 22.17 21.58
C ASP A 145 6.45 22.64 22.02
N LEU A 146 6.35 23.02 23.30
CA LEU A 146 5.11 23.47 23.93
C LEU A 146 4.67 24.86 23.45
N GLU A 147 5.56 25.62 22.80
CA GLU A 147 5.19 26.87 22.15
C GLU A 147 4.45 26.57 20.84
N ARG A 148 4.89 25.55 20.09
CA ARG A 148 4.28 25.11 18.84
C ARG A 148 3.02 24.27 19.05
N PHE A 149 3.08 23.25 19.91
CA PHE A 149 1.96 22.35 20.21
C PHE A 149 1.10 22.91 21.35
N LYS A 150 0.10 23.71 20.98
CA LYS A 150 -0.83 24.34 21.92
C LYS A 150 -1.93 23.37 22.40
N PRO A 151 -2.44 23.55 23.63
CA PRO A 151 -3.56 22.74 24.13
C PRO A 151 -4.82 22.87 23.26
N ARG A 152 -5.53 21.76 23.05
CA ARG A 152 -6.86 21.76 22.42
C ARG A 152 -7.97 22.16 23.39
N SER A 153 -9.18 22.36 22.85
CA SER A 153 -10.41 22.44 23.63
C SER A 153 -10.70 21.09 24.33
N PRO A 154 -11.56 21.05 25.38
CA PRO A 154 -11.88 19.81 26.07
C PRO A 154 -12.33 18.67 25.14
N LEU A 155 -11.98 17.45 25.54
CA LEU A 155 -12.37 16.21 24.86
C LEU A 155 -13.86 15.90 25.09
N PRO A 156 -14.57 15.32 24.10
CA PRO A 156 -15.93 14.84 24.31
C PRO A 156 -15.98 13.63 25.24
N ALA A 157 -17.15 13.30 25.79
CA ALA A 157 -17.32 12.11 26.64
C ALA A 157 -17.10 10.78 25.88
N SER A 158 -17.26 10.79 24.56
CA SER A 158 -16.96 9.66 23.68
C SER A 158 -16.25 10.17 22.42
N PRO A 159 -15.18 9.51 21.96
CA PRO A 159 -14.40 9.98 20.82
C PRO A 159 -15.23 9.88 19.53
N GLN A 160 -15.13 10.88 18.66
CA GLN A 160 -15.83 10.88 17.36
C GLN A 160 -14.86 10.87 16.18
N ARG A 161 -13.66 11.44 16.38
CA ARG A 161 -12.65 11.57 15.34
C ARG A 161 -11.31 11.00 15.80
N ALA A 162 -10.80 10.04 15.03
CA ALA A 162 -9.51 9.42 15.20
C ALA A 162 -8.53 9.81 14.09
N LEU A 163 -7.25 9.86 14.44
CA LEU A 163 -6.15 10.02 13.49
C LEU A 163 -5.12 8.90 13.67
N ILE A 164 -4.76 8.23 12.57
CA ILE A 164 -3.54 7.44 12.50
C ILE A 164 -2.41 8.37 12.10
N PHE A 165 -1.46 8.61 13.00
CA PHE A 165 -0.36 9.54 12.79
C PHE A 165 0.99 8.83 12.85
N SER A 166 1.44 8.34 11.69
CA SER A 166 2.71 7.63 11.53
C SER A 166 3.23 7.69 10.10
N ASN A 167 4.53 7.93 9.93
CA ASN A 167 5.18 7.84 8.62
C ASN A 167 5.20 6.42 8.03
N TYR A 168 4.98 5.40 8.85
CA TYR A 168 4.98 3.99 8.44
C TYR A 168 3.57 3.46 8.14
N ALA A 169 2.53 4.28 8.30
CA ALA A 169 1.16 3.87 8.07
C ALA A 169 0.90 3.57 6.58
N THR A 170 0.59 2.32 6.27
CA THR A 170 0.16 1.79 4.96
C THR A 170 -0.96 0.77 5.14
N GLU A 171 -1.61 0.34 4.05
CA GLU A 171 -2.63 -0.72 4.08
C GLU A 171 -2.08 -2.09 4.53
N ASP A 172 -0.76 -2.27 4.56
CA ASP A 172 -0.11 -3.51 5.04
C ASP A 172 0.30 -3.44 6.52
N THR A 173 -0.07 -2.36 7.23
CA THR A 173 0.35 -2.11 8.62
C THR A 173 -0.85 -1.87 9.53
N GLN A 174 -0.85 -0.81 10.35
CA GLN A 174 -1.89 -0.56 11.34
C GLN A 174 -3.21 0.00 10.75
N ILE A 175 -3.21 0.44 9.49
CA ILE A 175 -4.38 1.12 8.90
C ILE A 175 -5.65 0.26 8.95
N PRO A 176 -5.66 -1.00 8.47
CA PRO A 176 -6.89 -1.79 8.42
C PRO A 176 -7.44 -2.07 9.82
N ALA A 177 -6.58 -2.55 10.74
CA ALA A 177 -7.00 -2.91 12.09
C ALA A 177 -7.59 -1.71 12.87
N VAL A 178 -6.96 -0.53 12.74
CA VAL A 178 -7.44 0.68 13.42
C VAL A 178 -8.74 1.20 12.80
N ARG A 179 -8.85 1.20 11.46
CA ARG A 179 -10.09 1.65 10.78
C ARG A 179 -11.27 0.76 11.15
N ASP A 180 -11.08 -0.56 11.14
CA ASP A 180 -12.14 -1.52 11.47
C ASP A 180 -12.61 -1.37 12.92
N ALA A 181 -11.67 -1.26 13.87
CA ALA A 181 -11.99 -1.02 15.28
C ALA A 181 -12.72 0.32 15.47
N CYS A 182 -12.23 1.40 14.87
CA CYS A 182 -12.87 2.70 14.98
C CYS A 182 -14.28 2.71 14.36
N ALA A 183 -14.48 2.04 13.21
CA ALA A 183 -15.77 1.94 12.55
C ALA A 183 -16.82 1.23 13.43
N ARG A 184 -16.43 0.17 14.14
CA ARG A 184 -17.31 -0.54 15.10
C ARG A 184 -17.77 0.34 16.26
N HIS A 185 -16.97 1.35 16.61
CA HIS A 185 -17.29 2.35 17.64
C HIS A 185 -17.89 3.65 17.09
N GLY A 186 -18.19 3.73 15.79
CA GLY A 186 -18.74 4.94 15.16
C GLY A 186 -17.75 6.12 15.09
N ILE A 187 -16.44 5.84 15.15
CA ILE A 187 -15.37 6.83 15.13
C ILE A 187 -14.86 7.00 13.69
N THR A 188 -14.89 8.24 13.19
CA THR A 188 -14.33 8.55 11.87
C THR A 188 -12.81 8.56 11.94
N THR A 189 -12.13 7.85 11.05
CA THR A 189 -10.66 7.73 11.07
C THR A 189 -10.02 8.39 9.85
N GLU A 190 -9.04 9.26 10.10
CA GLU A 190 -8.17 9.84 9.08
C GLU A 190 -6.73 9.30 9.22
N VAL A 191 -5.93 9.40 8.16
CA VAL A 191 -4.53 8.93 8.16
C VAL A 191 -3.61 10.04 7.68
N VAL A 192 -2.57 10.32 8.47
CA VAL A 192 -1.51 11.27 8.14
C VAL A 192 -0.16 10.58 8.32
N GLY A 193 0.66 10.63 7.27
CA GLY A 193 1.94 9.95 7.24
C GLY A 193 2.52 9.80 5.84
N LEU A 194 3.84 9.68 5.76
CA LEU A 194 4.55 9.46 4.50
C LEU A 194 4.08 8.18 3.76
N GLY A 195 3.94 7.05 4.46
CA GLY A 195 3.49 5.78 3.88
C GLY A 195 2.08 5.84 3.29
N ALA A 196 1.23 6.74 3.78
CA ALA A 196 -0.12 6.97 3.28
C ALA A 196 -0.17 8.03 2.16
N GLY A 197 0.98 8.56 1.72
CA GLY A 197 1.05 9.66 0.75
C GLY A 197 0.50 11.00 1.25
N ASN A 198 0.27 11.13 2.56
CA ASN A 198 -0.35 12.29 3.19
C ASN A 198 0.52 12.83 4.33
N ALA A 199 1.76 13.22 4.01
CA ALA A 199 2.68 13.79 4.98
C ALA A 199 2.20 15.18 5.45
N CYS A 200 2.33 15.47 6.75
CA CYS A 200 1.92 16.75 7.32
C CYS A 200 3.12 17.60 7.76
N ALA A 201 3.21 18.82 7.23
CA ALA A 201 4.24 19.78 7.59
C ALA A 201 4.00 20.47 8.94
N ARG A 202 2.74 20.67 9.30
CA ARG A 202 2.31 21.44 10.48
C ARG A 202 1.33 20.62 11.35
N PRO A 203 1.76 19.51 11.96
CA PRO A 203 0.91 18.68 12.82
C PRO A 203 0.23 19.47 13.94
N GLU A 204 0.88 20.52 14.46
CA GLU A 204 0.36 21.44 15.46
C GLU A 204 -0.96 22.13 15.06
N GLU A 205 -1.25 22.29 13.77
CA GLU A 205 -2.48 22.93 13.27
C GLU A 205 -3.65 21.95 13.12
N ILE A 206 -3.38 20.64 13.16
CA ILE A 206 -4.38 19.60 12.89
C ILE A 206 -4.65 18.69 14.08
N LEU A 207 -3.65 18.41 14.94
CA LEU A 207 -3.78 17.43 16.02
C LEU A 207 -4.93 17.78 16.97
N GLY A 208 -5.15 19.06 17.25
CA GLY A 208 -6.23 19.52 18.13
C GLY A 208 -7.65 19.28 17.61
N ARG A 209 -7.82 18.79 16.36
CA ARG A 209 -9.12 18.48 15.74
C ARG A 209 -9.60 17.05 16.02
N TYR A 210 -8.74 16.20 16.57
CA TYR A 210 -9.01 14.79 16.82
C TYR A 210 -9.16 14.51 18.30
N ASP A 211 -10.00 13.54 18.63
CA ASP A 211 -10.26 13.10 20.00
C ASP A 211 -9.35 11.94 20.40
N LEU A 212 -8.96 11.15 19.40
CA LEU A 212 -8.14 9.97 19.56
C LEU A 212 -7.02 9.96 18.51
N VAL A 213 -5.79 9.67 18.91
CA VAL A 213 -4.65 9.54 17.99
C VAL A 213 -3.97 8.19 18.21
N PHE A 214 -3.70 7.48 17.12
CA PHE A 214 -2.88 6.28 17.07
C PHE A 214 -1.47 6.68 16.62
N ALA A 215 -0.50 6.63 17.53
CA ALA A 215 0.87 7.07 17.25
C ALA A 215 1.87 6.39 18.18
N LYS A 216 3.16 6.49 17.85
CA LYS A 216 4.28 6.12 18.74
C LYS A 216 5.30 7.24 18.86
N GLY A 217 6.21 7.11 19.81
CA GLY A 217 7.43 7.93 19.85
C GLY A 217 7.12 9.43 20.02
N ARG A 218 7.80 10.23 19.21
CA ARG A 218 7.62 11.68 19.16
C ARG A 218 6.19 12.10 18.78
N ALA A 219 5.58 11.44 17.80
CA ALA A 219 4.21 11.76 17.36
C ALA A 219 3.18 11.55 18.50
N ALA A 220 3.37 10.51 19.31
CA ALA A 220 2.58 10.29 20.52
C ALA A 220 2.82 11.42 21.54
N LEU A 221 4.09 11.76 21.83
CA LEU A 221 4.43 12.83 22.78
C LEU A 221 3.83 14.19 22.38
N GLU A 222 3.91 14.56 21.11
CA GLU A 222 3.32 15.80 20.57
C GLU A 222 1.79 15.80 20.70
N SER A 223 1.13 14.67 20.39
CA SER A 223 -0.32 14.52 20.51
C SER A 223 -0.80 14.61 21.97
N LEU A 224 -0.05 14.02 22.91
CA LEU A 224 -0.30 14.14 24.34
C LEU A 224 -0.12 15.59 24.83
N ALA A 225 0.89 16.30 24.33
CA ALA A 225 1.14 17.69 24.69
C ALA A 225 0.02 18.65 24.21
N VAL A 226 -0.66 18.32 23.11
CA VAL A 226 -1.88 18.99 22.64
C VAL A 226 -3.09 18.65 23.52
N GLY A 227 -3.13 17.43 24.07
CA GLY A 227 -4.22 16.96 24.93
C GLY A 227 -5.24 16.10 24.20
N VAL A 228 -4.81 15.39 23.16
CA VAL A 228 -5.58 14.33 22.50
C VAL A 228 -5.39 13.03 23.30
N ALA A 229 -6.40 12.16 23.35
CA ALA A 229 -6.20 10.81 23.88
C ALA A 229 -5.34 10.01 22.91
N VAL A 230 -4.36 9.25 23.40
CA VAL A 230 -3.41 8.54 22.53
C VAL A 230 -3.39 7.06 22.84
N ILE A 231 -3.60 6.25 21.81
CA ILE A 231 -3.32 4.81 21.85
C ILE A 231 -1.98 4.59 21.17
N LEU A 232 -1.07 3.91 21.86
CA LEU A 232 0.23 3.59 21.28
C LEU A 232 0.05 2.52 20.20
N CYS A 233 0.34 2.84 18.94
CA CYS A 233 0.12 1.93 17.84
C CYS A 233 0.98 2.33 16.64
N ASP A 234 1.63 1.35 16.01
CA ASP A 234 2.35 1.53 14.75
C ASP A 234 2.60 0.17 14.07
N GLU A 235 3.40 0.14 13.00
CA GLU A 235 3.69 -1.04 12.17
C GLU A 235 4.18 -2.29 12.93
N LYS A 236 4.63 -2.14 14.18
CA LYS A 236 5.13 -3.23 15.02
C LYS A 236 4.11 -3.80 16.00
N GLY A 237 2.96 -3.15 16.20
CA GLY A 237 1.96 -3.64 17.15
C GLY A 237 1.13 -2.55 17.81
N VAL A 238 0.28 -3.00 18.73
CA VAL A 238 -0.58 -2.19 19.59
C VAL A 238 0.00 -2.17 21.01
N GLY A 239 0.01 -0.99 21.60
CA GLY A 239 0.32 -0.72 22.99
C GLY A 239 -0.89 -0.09 23.70
N PRO A 240 -0.73 0.30 24.97
CA PRO A 240 -1.85 0.78 25.76
C PRO A 240 -2.37 2.15 25.29
N MET A 241 -3.65 2.43 25.58
CA MET A 241 -4.11 3.80 25.78
C MET A 241 -3.23 4.46 26.85
N VAL A 242 -2.66 5.61 26.56
CA VAL A 242 -1.83 6.34 27.53
C VAL A 242 -2.73 6.94 28.59
N THR A 243 -2.56 6.48 29.83
CA THR A 243 -3.28 6.98 31.01
C THR A 243 -2.35 7.64 32.01
N SER A 244 -2.89 8.48 32.90
CA SER A 244 -2.09 9.17 33.91
C SER A 244 -1.41 8.21 34.89
N GLY A 245 -2.02 7.04 35.15
CA GLY A 245 -1.47 6.00 36.03
C GLY A 245 -0.30 5.21 35.43
N GLU A 246 -0.13 5.23 34.10
CA GLU A 246 0.90 4.47 33.39
C GLU A 246 2.00 5.36 32.79
N LEU A 247 1.84 6.68 32.88
CA LEU A 247 2.74 7.65 32.23
C LEU A 247 4.20 7.47 32.65
N ASP A 248 4.46 7.24 33.94
CA ASP A 248 5.81 7.04 34.49
C ASP A 248 6.50 5.79 33.93
N GLN A 249 5.74 4.81 33.46
CA GLN A 249 6.27 3.58 32.86
C GLN A 249 6.46 3.73 31.34
N LEU A 250 5.54 4.44 30.69
CA LEU A 250 5.54 4.62 29.23
C LEU A 250 6.53 5.68 28.77
N ARG A 251 6.71 6.75 29.55
CA ARG A 251 7.55 7.90 29.22
C ARG A 251 9.04 7.55 29.11
N PRO A 252 9.65 6.74 30.00
CA PRO A 252 11.03 6.26 29.84
C PRO A 252 11.25 5.40 28.60
N LEU A 253 10.20 4.77 28.08
CA LEU A 253 10.22 4.02 26.83
C LEU A 253 9.88 4.89 25.62
N ASN A 254 9.81 6.22 25.82
CA ASN A 254 9.50 7.24 24.83
C ASN A 254 8.20 6.94 24.05
N PHE A 255 7.24 6.23 24.66
CA PHE A 255 6.02 5.79 23.97
C PHE A 255 6.33 4.99 22.69
N GLY A 256 7.51 4.37 22.64
CA GLY A 256 8.11 3.78 21.45
C GLY A 256 7.93 2.26 21.39
N LEU A 257 8.82 1.61 20.66
CA LEU A 257 8.71 0.19 20.29
C LEU A 257 8.42 -0.76 21.47
N ARG A 258 9.08 -0.58 22.61
CA ARG A 258 8.91 -1.45 23.80
C ARG A 258 7.52 -1.39 24.44
N THR A 259 6.70 -0.41 24.05
CA THR A 259 5.32 -0.27 24.51
C THR A 259 4.33 -1.04 23.64
N LEU A 260 4.72 -1.39 22.41
CA LEU A 260 3.89 -2.11 21.43
C LEU A 260 4.04 -3.61 21.66
N ARG A 261 3.18 -4.16 22.53
CA ARG A 261 3.31 -5.53 23.06
C ARG A 261 2.27 -6.50 22.50
N GLU A 262 1.20 -5.99 21.92
CA GLU A 262 0.14 -6.77 21.32
C GLU A 262 0.27 -6.75 19.78
N PRO A 263 -0.13 -7.82 19.08
CA PRO A 263 -0.16 -7.83 17.62
C PRO A 263 -1.13 -6.76 17.08
N LEU A 264 -0.95 -6.39 15.81
CA LEU A 264 -1.88 -5.54 15.08
C LEU A 264 -3.17 -6.32 14.80
N ASP A 265 -4.11 -6.21 15.73
CA ASP A 265 -5.38 -6.92 15.73
C ASP A 265 -6.53 -5.98 16.11
N VAL A 266 -7.70 -6.19 15.51
CA VAL A 266 -8.88 -5.33 15.70
C VAL A 266 -9.34 -5.37 17.17
N ASP A 267 -9.39 -6.55 17.77
CA ASP A 267 -9.85 -6.70 19.16
C ASP A 267 -8.86 -6.07 20.14
N ALA A 268 -7.55 -6.12 19.83
CA ALA A 268 -6.53 -5.40 20.60
C ALA A 268 -6.75 -3.89 20.57
N VAL A 269 -7.07 -3.32 19.41
CA VAL A 269 -7.39 -1.89 19.29
C VAL A 269 -8.69 -1.55 20.03
N GLU A 270 -9.76 -2.34 19.88
CA GLU A 270 -11.05 -2.11 20.56
C GLU A 270 -10.90 -2.10 22.08
N ARG A 271 -10.09 -3.02 22.65
CA ARG A 271 -9.79 -3.02 24.09
C ARG A 271 -9.17 -1.72 24.56
N GLN A 272 -8.29 -1.11 23.76
CA GLN A 272 -7.67 0.17 24.12
C GLN A 272 -8.61 1.35 23.90
N ILE A 273 -9.47 1.33 22.88
CA ILE A 273 -10.54 2.32 22.68
C ILE A 273 -11.50 2.33 23.88
N ALA A 274 -11.86 1.15 24.40
CA ALA A 274 -12.74 1.02 25.57
C ALA A 274 -12.17 1.65 26.85
N ARG A 275 -10.85 1.92 26.91
CA ARG A 275 -10.18 2.58 28.04
C ARG A 275 -10.18 4.12 27.92
N TYR A 276 -10.82 4.68 26.90
CA TYR A 276 -10.89 6.12 26.71
C TYR A 276 -11.53 6.84 27.91
N ASP A 277 -10.83 7.84 28.42
CA ASP A 277 -11.30 8.76 29.45
C ASP A 277 -10.82 10.18 29.13
N ALA A 278 -11.77 11.08 28.87
CA ALA A 278 -11.51 12.47 28.50
C ALA A 278 -10.85 13.29 29.63
N GLU A 279 -11.23 13.03 30.89
CA GLU A 279 -10.64 13.70 32.04
C GLU A 279 -9.22 13.21 32.28
N ASP A 280 -8.98 11.90 32.13
CA ASP A 280 -7.65 11.33 32.27
C ASP A 280 -6.70 11.80 31.17
N ALA A 281 -7.14 11.82 29.90
CA ALA A 281 -6.35 12.39 28.81
C ALA A 281 -5.97 13.87 29.06
N THR A 282 -6.87 14.64 29.68
CA THR A 282 -6.58 16.02 30.13
C THR A 282 -5.54 16.05 31.25
N LYS A 283 -5.56 15.09 32.19
CA LYS A 283 -4.53 14.94 33.23
C LYS A 283 -3.18 14.58 32.61
N VAL A 284 -3.15 13.61 31.70
CA VAL A 284 -1.93 13.20 30.97
C VAL A 284 -1.31 14.39 30.25
N SER A 285 -2.11 15.18 29.54
CA SER A 285 -1.61 16.37 28.85
C SER A 285 -0.93 17.35 29.79
N ARG A 286 -1.55 17.65 30.95
CA ARG A 286 -0.94 18.52 31.97
C ARG A 286 0.39 17.97 32.47
N LEU A 287 0.48 16.67 32.74
CA LEU A 287 1.71 16.02 33.20
C LEU A 287 2.81 16.04 32.12
N VAL A 288 2.47 15.76 30.87
CA VAL A 288 3.40 15.82 29.74
C VAL A 288 3.93 17.24 29.56
N ARG A 289 3.05 18.25 29.58
CA ARG A 289 3.47 19.65 29.47
C ARG A 289 4.35 20.11 30.63
N ALA A 290 4.15 19.58 31.84
CA ALA A 290 4.98 19.91 32.99
C ALA A 290 6.40 19.29 32.91
N ASN A 291 6.55 18.13 32.27
CA ASN A 291 7.77 17.32 32.38
C ASN A 291 8.50 17.03 31.05
N ALA A 292 7.92 17.35 29.90
CA ALA A 292 8.46 17.00 28.58
C ALA A 292 8.60 18.20 27.63
N GLY A 293 8.63 19.42 28.17
CA GLY A 293 8.87 20.62 27.37
C GLY A 293 10.32 20.75 26.91
N THR A 294 10.53 21.40 25.76
CA THR A 294 11.85 21.67 25.17
C THR A 294 12.83 22.30 26.16
N ASP A 295 12.38 23.25 26.98
CA ASP A 295 13.32 24.11 27.70
C ASP A 295 14.19 23.36 28.71
N ALA A 296 13.57 22.55 29.57
CA ALA A 296 14.28 21.80 30.60
C ALA A 296 15.26 20.77 30.01
N VAL A 297 14.93 20.18 28.85
CA VAL A 297 15.81 19.22 28.19
C VAL A 297 16.97 19.94 27.50
N VAL A 298 16.72 21.05 26.82
CA VAL A 298 17.79 21.83 26.17
C VAL A 298 18.75 22.40 27.20
N ASP A 299 18.29 22.81 28.38
CA ASP A 299 19.16 23.27 29.47
C ASP A 299 20.08 22.14 29.98
N GLN A 300 19.57 20.90 30.09
CA GLN A 300 20.38 19.72 30.41
C GLN A 300 21.42 19.44 29.31
N ILE A 301 21.04 19.57 28.04
CA ILE A 301 21.96 19.41 26.90
C ILE A 301 23.06 20.47 26.93
N VAL A 302 22.72 21.73 27.23
CA VAL A 302 23.68 22.83 27.35
C VAL A 302 24.64 22.59 28.53
N SER A 303 24.13 22.11 29.67
CA SER A 303 24.98 21.69 30.81
C SER A 303 25.96 20.59 30.39
N LEU A 304 25.46 19.56 29.69
CA LEU A 304 26.27 18.45 29.20
C LEU A 304 27.39 18.94 28.26
N TYR A 305 27.11 19.90 27.37
CA TYR A 305 28.15 20.51 26.54
C TYR A 305 29.23 21.18 27.40
N GLY A 306 28.84 21.97 28.40
CA GLY A 306 29.78 22.61 29.31
C GLY A 306 30.67 21.61 30.04
N GLU A 307 30.09 20.50 30.52
CA GLU A 307 30.81 19.41 31.17
C GLU A 307 31.87 18.79 30.25
N ILE A 308 31.49 18.41 29.03
CA ILE A 308 32.42 17.73 28.12
C ILE A 308 33.49 18.67 27.55
N ILE A 309 33.18 19.97 27.36
CA ILE A 309 34.16 20.98 26.97
C ILE A 309 35.21 21.15 28.08
N ALA A 310 34.77 21.24 29.33
CA ALA A 310 35.66 21.36 30.49
C ALA A 310 36.51 20.09 30.69
N GLU A 311 35.91 18.91 30.52
CA GLU A 311 36.62 17.62 30.58
C GLU A 311 37.69 17.53 29.48
N ASN A 312 37.34 17.84 28.24
CA ASN A 312 38.26 17.81 27.11
C ASN A 312 39.44 18.79 27.29
N THR A 313 39.16 19.98 27.82
CA THR A 313 40.21 20.98 28.12
C THR A 313 41.21 20.45 29.16
N ARG A 314 40.75 19.68 30.15
CA ARG A 314 41.62 19.06 31.17
C ARG A 314 42.45 17.90 30.64
N ARG A 315 41.98 17.17 29.62
CA ARG A 315 42.71 16.03 29.03
C ARG A 315 44.04 16.41 28.38
N ARG A 316 44.27 17.71 28.10
CA ARG A 316 45.52 18.40 27.66
C ARG A 316 46.24 17.85 26.41
N GLU A 317 46.15 16.58 26.06
CA GLU A 317 46.74 16.00 24.85
C GLU A 317 45.74 15.09 24.12
N SER A 318 45.45 15.45 22.86
CA SER A 318 44.76 14.58 21.91
C SER A 318 45.75 13.47 21.53
N ASN A 319 45.47 12.21 21.90
CA ASN A 319 46.28 11.09 21.45
C ASN A 319 45.96 10.81 19.98
N LEU A 320 46.64 11.51 19.07
CA LEU A 320 46.41 11.40 17.63
C LEU A 320 46.59 9.95 17.13
N ASP A 321 47.46 9.16 17.76
CA ASP A 321 47.63 7.75 17.42
C ASP A 321 46.42 6.91 17.83
N GLU A 322 45.83 7.18 18.99
CA GLU A 322 44.59 6.53 19.43
C GLU A 322 43.41 6.88 18.53
N GLU A 323 43.33 8.13 18.09
CA GLU A 323 42.31 8.57 17.14
C GLU A 323 42.51 7.96 15.76
N ALA A 324 43.75 7.89 15.26
CA ALA A 324 44.06 7.22 14.01
C ALA A 324 43.69 5.73 14.08
N ARG A 325 44.01 5.04 15.18
CA ARG A 325 43.60 3.64 15.43
C ARG A 325 42.09 3.49 15.48
N SER A 326 41.39 4.40 16.16
CA SER A 326 39.92 4.39 16.24
C SER A 326 39.28 4.66 14.88
N SER A 327 39.86 5.57 14.09
CA SER A 327 39.43 5.84 12.71
C SER A 327 39.61 4.62 11.81
N ALA A 328 40.75 3.95 11.90
CA ALA A 328 41.01 2.71 11.17
C ALA A 328 40.05 1.58 11.58
N ALA A 329 39.75 1.45 12.89
CA ALA A 329 38.79 0.49 13.39
C ALA A 329 37.37 0.77 12.88
N TYR A 330 36.96 2.05 12.89
CA TYR A 330 35.69 2.50 12.32
C TYR A 330 35.58 2.18 10.82
N LEU A 331 36.61 2.51 10.02
CA LEU A 331 36.63 2.19 8.59
C LEU A 331 36.60 0.68 8.33
N ARG A 332 37.31 -0.11 9.15
CA ARG A 332 37.28 -1.58 9.07
C ARG A 332 35.89 -2.15 9.33
N TRP A 333 35.16 -1.57 10.28
CA TRP A 333 33.76 -1.94 10.56
C TRP A 333 32.81 -1.50 9.44
N LEU A 334 32.99 -0.30 8.89
CA LEU A 334 32.12 0.27 7.86
C LEU A 334 32.30 -0.42 6.49
N ALA A 335 33.52 -0.80 6.14
CA ALA A 335 33.87 -1.35 4.84
C ALA A 335 33.02 -2.56 4.39
N PRO A 336 32.80 -3.62 5.20
CA PRO A 336 31.94 -4.74 4.81
C PRO A 336 30.50 -4.29 4.59
N THR A 337 29.92 -3.50 5.49
CA THR A 337 28.55 -2.97 5.35
C THR A 337 28.34 -2.25 4.02
N LEU A 338 29.28 -1.38 3.62
CA LEU A 338 29.21 -0.70 2.32
C LEU A 338 29.37 -1.64 1.12
N LYS A 339 30.23 -2.65 1.22
CA LYS A 339 30.41 -3.65 0.16
C LYS A 339 29.15 -4.50 -0.01
N ASP A 340 28.56 -4.94 1.11
CA ASP A 340 27.36 -5.76 1.14
C ASP A 340 26.15 -4.98 0.61
N HIS A 341 25.98 -3.72 1.03
CA HIS A 341 24.92 -2.85 0.48
C HIS A 341 25.07 -2.65 -1.03
N ARG A 342 26.30 -2.45 -1.52
CA ARG A 342 26.55 -2.34 -2.96
C ARG A 342 26.20 -3.62 -3.71
N GLN A 343 26.62 -4.78 -3.19
CA GLN A 343 26.29 -6.07 -3.78
C GLN A 343 24.78 -6.34 -3.78
N HIS A 344 24.11 -6.07 -2.67
CA HIS A 344 22.66 -6.23 -2.56
C HIS A 344 21.91 -5.30 -3.52
N THR A 345 22.34 -4.04 -3.62
CA THR A 345 21.77 -3.09 -4.60
C THR A 345 21.95 -3.58 -6.02
N GLN A 346 23.13 -4.12 -6.36
CA GLN A 346 23.36 -4.70 -7.69
C GLN A 346 22.45 -5.90 -7.96
N GLN A 347 22.30 -6.82 -7.00
CA GLN A 347 21.40 -7.97 -7.11
C GLN A 347 19.94 -7.54 -7.31
N LEU A 348 19.48 -6.50 -6.61
CA LEU A 348 18.13 -5.96 -6.79
C LEU A 348 17.94 -5.35 -8.18
N VAL A 349 18.95 -4.66 -8.71
CA VAL A 349 18.93 -4.12 -10.08
C VAL A 349 18.87 -5.24 -11.10
N ASP A 350 19.71 -6.27 -10.96
CA ASP A 350 19.74 -7.41 -11.87
C ASP A 350 18.39 -8.15 -11.85
N TRP A 351 17.84 -8.39 -10.66
CA TRP A 351 16.51 -9.00 -10.48
C TRP A 351 15.38 -8.15 -11.09
N ALA A 352 15.44 -6.83 -10.94
CA ALA A 352 14.46 -5.93 -11.52
C ALA A 352 14.51 -5.96 -13.07
N LEU A 353 15.72 -6.02 -13.65
CA LEU A 353 15.93 -6.15 -15.08
C LEU A 353 15.38 -7.47 -15.62
N GLU A 354 15.69 -8.60 -14.97
CA GLU A 354 15.17 -9.92 -15.35
C GLU A 354 13.63 -9.95 -15.32
N ARG A 355 13.03 -9.39 -14.27
CA ARG A 355 11.56 -9.30 -14.17
C ARG A 355 10.96 -8.40 -15.21
N HIS A 356 11.61 -7.27 -15.52
CA HIS A 356 11.15 -6.36 -16.57
C HIS A 356 11.11 -7.09 -17.92
N SER A 357 12.18 -7.79 -18.29
CA SER A 357 12.23 -8.59 -19.51
C SER A 357 11.18 -9.71 -19.54
N ALA A 358 10.93 -10.37 -18.39
CA ALA A 358 9.88 -11.39 -18.30
C ALA A 358 8.47 -10.79 -18.51
N VAL A 359 8.21 -9.59 -17.98
CA VAL A 359 6.94 -8.86 -18.19
C VAL A 359 6.78 -8.47 -19.66
N GLU A 360 7.82 -7.97 -20.32
CA GLU A 360 7.78 -7.66 -21.75
C GLU A 360 7.49 -8.90 -22.61
N LEU A 361 8.12 -10.03 -22.30
CA LEU A 361 7.86 -11.30 -22.98
C LEU A 361 6.40 -11.75 -22.80
N LEU A 362 5.88 -11.70 -21.57
CA LEU A 362 4.49 -12.05 -21.27
C LEU A 362 3.52 -11.11 -21.97
N ALA A 363 3.80 -9.80 -22.02
CA ALA A 363 2.99 -8.83 -22.74
C ALA A 363 2.93 -9.15 -24.24
N THR A 364 4.07 -9.52 -24.83
CA THR A 364 4.13 -9.95 -26.25
C THR A 364 3.31 -11.22 -26.48
N GLN A 365 3.46 -12.24 -25.62
CA GLN A 365 2.68 -13.47 -25.72
C GLN A 365 1.17 -13.24 -25.52
N LEU A 366 0.79 -12.31 -24.64
CA LEU A 366 -0.60 -11.91 -24.45
C LEU A 366 -1.17 -11.23 -25.70
N ALA A 367 -0.39 -10.36 -26.36
CA ALA A 367 -0.79 -9.73 -27.61
C ALA A 367 -1.00 -10.78 -28.73
N GLU A 368 -0.08 -11.72 -28.89
CA GLU A 368 -0.22 -12.82 -29.87
C GLU A 368 -1.45 -13.71 -29.57
N ARG A 369 -1.69 -14.03 -28.30
CA ARG A 369 -2.89 -14.78 -27.89
C ARG A 369 -4.17 -14.00 -28.15
N HIS A 370 -4.15 -12.68 -27.91
CA HIS A 370 -5.29 -11.82 -28.18
C HIS A 370 -5.64 -11.81 -29.68
N GLU A 371 -4.65 -11.72 -30.56
CA GLU A 371 -4.84 -11.82 -32.01
C GLU A 371 -5.44 -13.17 -32.44
N LYS A 372 -4.94 -14.28 -31.88
CA LYS A 372 -5.51 -15.62 -32.11
C LYS A 372 -6.96 -15.73 -31.64
N VAL A 373 -7.30 -15.13 -30.50
CA VAL A 373 -8.67 -15.11 -29.98
C VAL A 373 -9.58 -14.32 -30.92
N LEU A 374 -9.15 -13.16 -31.41
CA LEU A 374 -9.91 -12.37 -32.39
C LEU A 374 -10.19 -13.19 -33.67
N ALA A 375 -9.18 -13.86 -34.21
CA ALA A 375 -9.34 -14.73 -35.38
C ALA A 375 -10.31 -15.90 -35.14
N LEU A 376 -10.26 -16.52 -33.95
CA LEU A 376 -11.21 -17.57 -33.56
C LEU A 376 -12.64 -17.04 -33.44
N VAL A 377 -12.83 -15.85 -32.86
CA VAL A 377 -14.15 -15.20 -32.74
C VAL A 377 -14.73 -14.95 -34.13
N GLU A 378 -13.91 -14.48 -35.08
CA GLU A 378 -14.34 -14.28 -36.48
C GLU A 378 -14.75 -15.60 -37.15
N HIS A 379 -13.94 -16.65 -37.01
CA HIS A 379 -14.29 -17.99 -37.53
C HIS A 379 -15.57 -18.57 -36.91
N VAL A 380 -15.80 -18.35 -35.60
CA VAL A 380 -17.06 -18.76 -34.96
C VAL A 380 -18.24 -17.98 -35.53
N ALA A 381 -18.09 -16.68 -35.76
CA ALA A 381 -19.13 -15.86 -36.39
C ALA A 381 -19.45 -16.28 -37.84
N GLU A 382 -18.44 -16.70 -38.61
CA GLU A 382 -18.64 -17.28 -39.96
C GLU A 382 -19.38 -18.61 -39.90
N ARG A 383 -18.97 -19.51 -39.00
CA ARG A 383 -19.66 -20.81 -38.81
C ARG A 383 -21.09 -20.62 -38.36
N GLN A 384 -21.37 -19.66 -37.48
CA GLN A 384 -22.73 -19.35 -37.05
C GLN A 384 -23.59 -18.89 -38.23
N ARG A 385 -23.09 -17.99 -39.09
CA ARG A 385 -23.78 -17.57 -40.33
C ARG A 385 -24.08 -18.76 -41.25
N ALA A 386 -23.14 -19.70 -41.39
CA ALA A 386 -23.34 -20.91 -42.19
C ALA A 386 -24.42 -21.84 -41.59
N VAL A 387 -24.41 -22.03 -40.27
CA VAL A 387 -25.45 -22.80 -39.55
C VAL A 387 -26.82 -22.16 -39.72
N ASP A 388 -26.92 -20.83 -39.58
CA ASP A 388 -28.18 -20.10 -39.76
C ASP A 388 -28.72 -20.26 -41.19
N SER A 389 -27.83 -20.16 -42.20
CA SER A 389 -28.16 -20.41 -43.60
C SER A 389 -28.64 -21.85 -43.84
N LEU A 390 -27.93 -22.86 -43.35
CA LEU A 390 -28.36 -24.25 -43.45
C LEU A 390 -29.72 -24.47 -42.76
N GLY A 391 -29.95 -23.84 -41.61
CA GLY A 391 -31.23 -23.86 -40.91
C GLY A 391 -32.37 -23.27 -41.74
N THR A 392 -32.14 -22.19 -42.50
CA THR A 392 -33.14 -21.66 -43.45
C THR A 392 -33.42 -22.62 -44.60
N GLN A 393 -32.38 -23.19 -45.23
CA GLN A 393 -32.53 -24.14 -46.33
C GLN A 393 -33.26 -25.42 -45.91
N LEU A 394 -33.02 -25.89 -44.68
CA LEU A 394 -33.71 -27.05 -44.13
C LEU A 394 -35.21 -26.77 -43.96
N ARG A 395 -35.57 -25.62 -43.37
CA ARG A 395 -36.98 -25.19 -43.24
C ARG A 395 -37.69 -25.07 -44.59
N ASP A 396 -37.02 -24.51 -45.59
CA ASP A 396 -37.55 -24.42 -46.95
C ASP A 396 -37.76 -25.82 -47.56
N SER A 397 -36.82 -26.73 -47.36
CA SER A 397 -36.91 -28.11 -47.86
C SER A 397 -38.01 -28.90 -47.16
N GLU A 398 -38.18 -28.75 -45.84
CA GLU A 398 -39.30 -29.33 -45.09
C GLU A 398 -40.64 -28.81 -45.61
N THR A 399 -40.74 -27.51 -45.90
CA THR A 399 -41.95 -26.90 -46.47
C THR A 399 -42.27 -27.47 -47.86
N LYS A 400 -41.25 -27.59 -48.73
CA LYS A 400 -41.40 -28.20 -50.05
C LYS A 400 -41.80 -29.67 -49.96
N LEU A 401 -41.19 -30.44 -49.05
CA LEU A 401 -41.53 -31.84 -48.82
C LEU A 401 -42.97 -31.99 -48.34
N LYS A 402 -43.45 -31.10 -47.47
CA LYS A 402 -44.84 -31.07 -47.04
C LYS A 402 -45.80 -30.83 -48.20
N VAL A 403 -45.50 -29.83 -49.05
CA VAL A 403 -46.28 -29.57 -50.28
C VAL A 403 -46.25 -30.77 -51.23
N LEU A 404 -45.10 -31.44 -51.37
CA LEU A 404 -45.00 -32.64 -52.20
C LEU A 404 -45.84 -33.79 -51.64
N ALA A 405 -45.81 -34.00 -50.32
CA ALA A 405 -46.62 -35.00 -49.64
C ALA A 405 -48.12 -34.73 -49.83
N ASP A 406 -48.55 -33.48 -49.71
CA ASP A 406 -49.94 -33.08 -49.97
C ASP A 406 -50.35 -33.41 -51.42
N HIS A 407 -49.51 -33.09 -52.41
CA HIS A 407 -49.76 -33.43 -53.82
C HIS A 407 -49.78 -34.94 -54.09
N VAL A 408 -48.93 -35.72 -53.42
CA VAL A 408 -48.93 -37.19 -53.54
C VAL A 408 -50.25 -37.74 -53.00
N SER A 409 -50.67 -37.30 -51.81
CA SER A 409 -51.98 -37.69 -51.25
C SER A 409 -53.16 -37.26 -52.13
N GLU A 410 -53.09 -36.11 -52.78
CA GLU A 410 -54.12 -35.67 -53.74
C GLU A 410 -54.15 -36.58 -54.99
N ARG A 411 -52.99 -36.92 -55.53
CA ARG A 411 -52.87 -37.87 -56.65
C ARG A 411 -53.34 -39.28 -56.28
N GLU A 412 -53.03 -39.76 -55.09
CA GLU A 412 -53.55 -41.05 -54.58
C GLU A 412 -55.08 -41.05 -54.58
N ARG A 413 -55.72 -40.00 -54.04
CA ARG A 413 -57.19 -39.85 -54.09
C ARG A 413 -57.72 -39.80 -55.52
N ALA A 414 -57.02 -39.10 -56.44
CA ALA A 414 -57.42 -39.03 -57.84
C ALA A 414 -57.31 -40.38 -58.55
N VAL A 415 -56.24 -41.14 -58.27
CA VAL A 415 -56.07 -42.51 -58.78
C VAL A 415 -57.16 -43.43 -58.24
N ASP A 416 -57.48 -43.36 -56.94
CA ASP A 416 -58.57 -44.12 -56.33
C ASP A 416 -59.93 -43.76 -56.95
N SER A 417 -60.17 -42.48 -57.23
CA SER A 417 -61.38 -42.01 -57.92
C SER A 417 -61.47 -42.54 -59.35
N LEU A 418 -60.38 -42.44 -60.13
CA LEU A 418 -60.31 -42.96 -61.50
C LEU A 418 -60.43 -44.48 -61.53
N ALA A 419 -59.87 -45.20 -60.55
CA ALA A 419 -60.03 -46.64 -60.41
C ALA A 419 -61.49 -47.01 -60.17
N ASN A 420 -62.20 -46.26 -59.30
CA ASN A 420 -63.64 -46.42 -59.09
C ASN A 420 -64.47 -46.11 -60.34
N GLU A 421 -64.16 -45.02 -61.06
CA GLU A 421 -64.82 -44.69 -62.34
C GLU A 421 -64.56 -45.74 -63.42
N LEU A 422 -63.34 -46.26 -63.51
CA LEU A 422 -62.99 -47.32 -64.44
C LEU A 422 -63.77 -48.59 -64.12
N ALA A 423 -63.86 -48.98 -62.85
CA ALA A 423 -64.68 -50.11 -62.39
C ALA A 423 -66.16 -49.90 -62.72
N GLN A 424 -66.70 -48.69 -62.54
CA GLN A 424 -68.07 -48.36 -62.97
C GLN A 424 -68.24 -48.45 -64.49
N SER A 425 -67.28 -47.94 -65.28
CA SER A 425 -67.35 -48.00 -66.74
C SER A 425 -67.22 -49.43 -67.27
N GLN A 426 -66.36 -50.26 -66.66
CA GLN A 426 -66.26 -51.69 -66.97
C GLN A 426 -67.57 -52.41 -66.66
N ASN A 427 -68.21 -52.13 -65.52
CA ASN A 427 -69.56 -52.63 -65.23
C ASN A 427 -70.58 -52.18 -66.28
N LYS A 428 -70.48 -50.92 -66.77
CA LYS A 428 -71.36 -50.36 -67.79
C LYS A 428 -71.12 -50.98 -69.18
N VAL A 429 -69.87 -51.22 -69.55
CA VAL A 429 -69.48 -51.92 -70.79
C VAL A 429 -69.93 -53.37 -70.72
N MET A 430 -69.75 -54.05 -69.59
CA MET A 430 -70.22 -55.42 -69.37
C MET A 430 -71.76 -55.52 -69.44
N ALA A 431 -72.49 -54.47 -69.02
CA ALA A 431 -73.94 -54.35 -69.20
C ALA A 431 -74.35 -54.04 -70.66
N LEU A 432 -73.48 -53.44 -71.48
CA LEU A 432 -73.74 -53.12 -72.89
C LEU A 432 -73.31 -54.26 -73.84
N THR A 433 -72.31 -55.08 -73.49
CA THR A 433 -71.89 -56.27 -74.24
C THR A 433 -72.75 -57.52 -73.94
N THR A 434 -73.70 -57.44 -73.01
CA THR A 434 -74.65 -58.51 -72.68
C THR A 434 -76.02 -58.36 -73.39
N GLN A 435 -76.13 -57.57 -74.47
CA GLN A 435 -77.23 -57.69 -75.43
C GLN A 435 -76.84 -58.63 -76.59
N PRO A 436 -77.45 -59.83 -76.73
CA PRO A 436 -77.09 -60.78 -77.78
C PRO A 436 -77.67 -60.36 -79.14
N ARG A 437 -76.79 -60.15 -80.12
CA ARG A 437 -77.11 -59.79 -81.51
C ARG A 437 -77.06 -61.02 -82.43
N GLU A 438 -77.79 -62.07 -82.07
CA GLU A 438 -77.76 -63.39 -82.77
C GLU A 438 -79.13 -63.95 -83.20
N ALA A 439 -80.19 -63.13 -83.31
CA ALA A 439 -81.53 -63.63 -83.65
C ALA A 439 -82.20 -63.07 -84.92
N GLU A 440 -81.53 -62.27 -85.76
CA GLU A 440 -82.19 -61.62 -86.92
C GLU A 440 -81.63 -61.93 -88.32
N LEU A 441 -80.63 -62.81 -88.44
CA LEU A 441 -80.06 -63.20 -89.75
C LEU A 441 -80.53 -64.57 -90.26
N GLY A 442 -81.26 -65.35 -89.46
CA GLY A 442 -81.84 -66.64 -89.86
C GLY A 442 -83.19 -66.55 -90.59
N GLU A 443 -84.02 -65.55 -90.28
CA GLU A 443 -85.36 -65.44 -90.87
C GLU A 443 -85.38 -64.81 -92.28
N LYS A 444 -84.39 -63.99 -92.63
CA LYS A 444 -84.33 -63.34 -93.96
C LYS A 444 -83.90 -64.28 -95.09
N ARG A 445 -83.21 -65.39 -94.78
CA ARG A 445 -82.82 -66.39 -95.80
C ARG A 445 -83.97 -67.33 -96.17
N ASN A 446 -84.89 -67.62 -95.24
CA ASN A 446 -86.07 -68.45 -95.49
C ASN A 446 -87.20 -67.71 -96.22
N MET A 447 -87.20 -66.37 -96.20
CA MET A 447 -88.18 -65.56 -96.93
C MET A 447 -87.85 -65.46 -98.43
N LEU A 448 -86.56 -65.35 -98.78
CA LEU A 448 -86.09 -65.28 -100.18
C LEU A 448 -86.22 -66.61 -100.94
N SER A 449 -86.09 -67.75 -100.27
CA SER A 449 -86.33 -69.07 -100.89
C SER A 449 -87.81 -69.36 -101.14
N ARG A 450 -88.74 -68.70 -100.42
CA ARG A 450 -90.19 -68.85 -100.66
C ARG A 450 -90.76 -67.89 -101.70
N GLN A 451 -90.03 -66.82 -102.06
CA GLN A 451 -90.43 -65.92 -103.15
C GLN A 451 -89.96 -66.39 -104.54
N LEU A 452 -88.91 -67.19 -104.64
CA LEU A 452 -88.40 -67.71 -105.91
C LEU A 452 -89.17 -68.92 -106.47
N LEU A 453 -90.00 -69.60 -105.65
CA LEU A 453 -90.84 -70.72 -106.11
C LEU A 453 -92.26 -70.33 -106.57
N LYS A 454 -92.59 -69.03 -106.59
CA LYS A 454 -93.93 -68.53 -107.00
C LYS A 454 -93.97 -67.87 -108.39
N LEU A 455 -92.86 -67.81 -109.13
CA LEU A 455 -92.77 -67.00 -110.36
C LEU A 455 -92.50 -67.77 -111.67
N TYR A 456 -92.57 -69.10 -111.69
CA TYR A 456 -92.54 -69.86 -112.96
C TYR A 456 -93.58 -70.98 -112.98
N GLY A 457 -94.82 -70.61 -113.33
CA GLY A 457 -95.88 -71.55 -113.70
C GLY A 457 -97.30 -71.00 -113.46
N LYS A 458 -97.84 -70.23 -114.42
CA LYS A 458 -99.27 -69.90 -114.61
C LYS A 458 -100.23 -70.08 -113.41
N LEU A 459 -100.48 -68.97 -112.71
CA LEU A 459 -101.75 -68.25 -112.64
C LEU A 459 -101.39 -66.92 -111.95
N LYS A 460 -101.59 -65.73 -112.52
CA LYS A 460 -102.15 -65.30 -113.80
C LYS A 460 -101.61 -63.89 -114.05
#